data_AF-A0A2E5FZ08-F1
#
_entry.id   AF-A0A2E5FZ08-F1
#
_cell.length_a   1.000
_cell.length_b   1.000
_cell.length_c   1.000
_cell.angle_alpha   90.00
_cell.angle_beta   90.00
_cell.angle_gamma   90.00
#
_symmetry.space_group_name_H-M   'P 1'
#
loop_
_entity.id
_entity.type
_entity.pdbx_description
1 polymer ?
#
loop_
_entity_poly.entity_id
_entity_poly.type
_entity_poly.pdbx_seq_one_letter_code
_entity_poly.pdbx_strand_id
1 'polypeptide(L)'
;MSKVTEAVYRWLDFDLRAPHDIPARVTASQQLTFYGLRIVFGLIWLFNAWTASASANKHAIAQFMGLSFGSWPVRVIGNGVFFLDLIMAVALLSGRGMRAALWLGVVYLIVMWVGVSHTGGFNPAAGQTDPGIAPPYLILFILTFACWRLSQAAPANNNAVAQEHARLWIHAMRLAFGFLWAWDALFKWHPYYLTHMVAYLTAAQDALPGWVATYDQMWINVISFVGPVLVGVLAALLETVLAWSLITGKLMRWLLPIGGIYSLVIWSTAEGFGAPYTALGQTGMTGNMFGNAAIYALIFFTFMAVYRWPKPITASV
;
A
#
# COMPACT_ATOMS: atom_id res chain seq x y z
N MET A 1 -21.95 23.42 0.95
CA MET A 1 -20.92 23.47 2.02
C MET A 1 -21.19 24.71 2.86
N SER A 2 -21.02 24.65 4.19
CA SER A 2 -21.22 25.85 5.02
C SER A 2 -20.02 26.80 4.89
N LYS A 3 -20.23 28.11 5.03
CA LYS A 3 -19.17 29.13 4.95
C LYS A 3 -18.05 28.91 5.99
N VAL A 4 -18.39 28.28 7.11
CA VAL A 4 -17.45 27.94 8.19
C VAL A 4 -16.47 26.86 7.72
N THR A 5 -16.95 25.85 7.01
CA THR A 5 -16.09 24.79 6.46
C THR A 5 -15.13 25.37 5.42
N GLU A 6 -15.60 26.21 4.50
CA GLU A 6 -14.72 26.82 3.49
C GLU A 6 -13.64 27.72 4.12
N ALA A 7 -13.96 28.45 5.19
CA ALA A 7 -13.01 29.30 5.91
C ALA A 7 -11.92 28.50 6.63
N VAL A 8 -12.27 27.38 7.28
CA VAL A 8 -11.30 26.49 7.94
C VAL A 8 -10.36 25.85 6.92
N TYR A 9 -10.87 25.41 5.77
CA TYR A 9 -10.06 24.82 4.70
C TYR A 9 -9.08 25.84 4.08
N ARG A 10 -9.54 27.07 3.82
CA ARG A 10 -8.66 28.16 3.36
C ARG A 10 -7.61 28.55 4.39
N TRP A 11 -7.95 28.54 5.69
CA TRP A 11 -7.00 28.87 6.76
C TRP A 11 -5.88 27.84 6.90
N LEU A 12 -6.17 26.56 6.62
CA LEU A 12 -5.19 25.47 6.61
C LEU A 12 -4.44 25.32 5.27
N ASP A 13 -4.60 26.26 4.33
CA ASP A 13 -4.07 26.19 2.96
C ASP A 13 -4.50 24.92 2.19
N PHE A 14 -5.58 24.28 2.62
CA PHE A 14 -6.28 23.26 1.84
C PHE A 14 -7.18 23.98 0.84
N ASP A 15 -6.59 24.51 -0.24
CA ASP A 15 -7.39 24.89 -1.40
C ASP A 15 -8.06 23.62 -1.93
N LEU A 16 -9.39 23.56 -1.84
CA LEU A 16 -10.21 22.42 -2.29
C LEU A 16 -10.27 22.31 -3.82
N ARG A 17 -9.44 23.05 -4.54
CA ARG A 17 -9.29 22.95 -5.99
C ARG A 17 -8.35 21.81 -6.33
N ALA A 18 -8.68 21.07 -7.39
CA ALA A 18 -7.80 20.03 -7.88
C ALA A 18 -6.39 20.60 -8.14
N PRO A 19 -5.33 19.98 -7.58
CA PRO A 19 -3.97 20.44 -7.75
C PRO A 19 -3.58 20.57 -9.22
N HIS A 20 -2.87 21.65 -9.55
CA HIS A 20 -2.43 21.95 -10.91
C HIS A 20 -1.40 20.95 -11.46
N ASP A 21 -0.80 20.12 -10.61
CA ASP A 21 0.20 19.12 -10.97
C ASP A 21 -0.40 17.83 -11.55
N ILE A 22 -1.71 17.58 -11.36
CA ILE A 22 -2.42 16.46 -11.99
C ILE A 22 -3.01 16.92 -13.33
N PRO A 23 -2.67 16.27 -14.46
CA PRO A 23 -3.16 16.68 -15.77
C PRO A 23 -4.70 16.73 -15.86
N ALA A 24 -5.22 17.77 -16.52
CA ALA A 24 -6.66 17.95 -16.70
C ALA A 24 -7.31 16.83 -17.53
N ARG A 25 -6.60 16.27 -18.51
CA ARG A 25 -7.09 15.18 -19.37
C ARG A 25 -6.22 13.94 -19.22
N VAL A 26 -6.86 12.78 -19.07
CA VAL A 26 -6.19 11.47 -19.08
C VAL A 26 -5.96 11.05 -20.53
N THR A 27 -4.73 10.65 -20.88
CA THR A 27 -4.42 10.11 -22.22
C THR A 27 -4.83 8.65 -22.33
N ALA A 28 -4.96 8.13 -23.56
CA ALA A 28 -5.25 6.70 -23.78
C ALA A 28 -4.19 5.78 -23.13
N SER A 29 -2.91 6.17 -23.18
CA SER A 29 -1.83 5.45 -22.50
C SER A 29 -2.00 5.44 -20.98
N GLN A 30 -2.35 6.58 -20.36
CA GLN A 30 -2.63 6.63 -18.92
C GLN A 30 -3.84 5.76 -18.55
N GLN A 31 -4.90 5.76 -19.36
CA GLN A 31 -6.07 4.90 -19.15
C GLN A 31 -5.69 3.41 -19.18
N LEU A 32 -4.85 3.01 -20.14
CA LEU A 32 -4.34 1.63 -20.23
C LEU A 32 -3.49 1.27 -19.01
N THR A 33 -2.61 2.16 -18.56
CA THR A 33 -1.80 1.92 -17.36
C THR A 33 -2.68 1.83 -16.10
N PHE A 34 -3.66 2.71 -15.93
CA PHE A 34 -4.62 2.62 -14.82
C PHE A 34 -5.43 1.32 -14.87
N TYR A 35 -5.82 0.88 -16.07
CA TYR A 35 -6.47 -0.41 -16.25
C TYR A 35 -5.55 -1.56 -15.82
N GLY A 36 -4.31 -1.61 -16.30
CA GLY A 36 -3.34 -2.64 -15.95
C GLY A 36 -3.04 -2.71 -14.46
N LEU A 37 -2.75 -1.56 -13.82
CA LEU A 37 -2.48 -1.48 -12.38
C LEU A 37 -3.69 -1.94 -11.55
N ARG A 38 -4.90 -1.57 -11.97
CA ARG A 38 -6.14 -2.05 -11.34
C ARG A 38 -6.31 -3.56 -11.46
N ILE A 39 -5.98 -4.16 -12.62
CA ILE A 39 -5.99 -5.61 -12.79
C ILE A 39 -4.97 -6.29 -11.86
N VAL A 40 -3.74 -5.78 -11.80
CA VAL A 40 -2.70 -6.30 -10.89
C VAL A 40 -3.18 -6.24 -9.44
N PHE A 41 -3.78 -5.12 -9.03
CA PHE A 41 -4.34 -5.01 -7.69
C PHE A 41 -5.49 -5.99 -7.45
N GLY A 42 -6.35 -6.21 -8.46
CA GLY A 42 -7.39 -7.23 -8.40
C GLY A 42 -6.84 -8.66 -8.26
N LEU A 43 -5.71 -8.97 -8.90
CA LEU A 43 -5.03 -10.26 -8.74
C LEU A 43 -4.44 -10.42 -7.33
N ILE A 44 -3.92 -9.34 -6.73
CA ILE A 44 -3.49 -9.35 -5.33
C ILE A 44 -4.68 -9.61 -4.40
N TRP A 45 -5.83 -8.96 -4.62
CA TRP A 45 -7.04 -9.26 -3.84
C TRP A 45 -7.56 -10.69 -4.06
N LEU A 46 -7.40 -11.25 -5.26
CA LEU A 46 -7.75 -12.65 -5.52
C LEU A 46 -6.82 -13.60 -4.75
N PHE A 47 -5.52 -13.28 -4.71
CA PHE A 47 -4.57 -13.98 -3.86
C PHE A 47 -4.95 -13.87 -2.38
N ASN A 48 -5.28 -12.66 -1.89
CA ASN A 48 -5.72 -12.46 -0.51
C ASN A 48 -7.00 -13.24 -0.19
N ALA A 49 -7.96 -13.32 -1.12
CA ALA A 49 -9.13 -14.17 -0.94
C ALA A 49 -8.73 -15.65 -0.82
N TRP A 50 -7.82 -16.12 -1.68
CA TRP A 50 -7.32 -17.49 -1.59
C TRP A 50 -6.63 -17.77 -0.24
N THR A 51 -5.76 -16.88 0.23
CA THR A 51 -5.08 -17.03 1.54
C THR A 51 -6.05 -16.87 2.71
N ALA A 52 -7.07 -16.02 2.60
CA ALA A 52 -8.14 -15.90 3.60
C ALA A 52 -9.00 -17.17 3.72
N SER A 53 -9.08 -17.97 2.66
CA SER A 53 -9.78 -19.27 2.67
C SER A 53 -9.03 -20.36 3.44
N ALA A 54 -7.72 -20.17 3.68
CA ALA A 54 -6.86 -21.13 4.34
C ALA A 54 -7.22 -21.34 5.83
N SER A 55 -6.85 -22.51 6.35
CA SER A 55 -7.05 -22.85 7.77
C SER A 55 -6.27 -21.92 8.69
N ALA A 56 -5.10 -21.42 8.26
CA ALA A 56 -4.33 -20.37 8.94
C ALA A 56 -5.18 -19.18 9.37
N ASN A 57 -5.96 -18.62 8.43
CA ASN A 57 -6.77 -17.43 8.70
C ASN A 57 -7.84 -17.73 9.75
N LYS A 58 -8.50 -18.89 9.65
CA LYS A 58 -9.49 -19.34 10.64
C LYS A 58 -8.88 -19.59 12.02
N HIS A 59 -7.65 -20.09 12.08
CA HIS A 59 -6.91 -20.26 13.33
C HIS A 59 -6.58 -18.91 13.97
N ALA A 60 -6.11 -17.94 13.18
CA ALA A 60 -5.85 -16.58 13.66
C ALA A 60 -7.13 -15.92 14.21
N ILE A 61 -8.26 -16.05 13.51
CA ILE A 61 -9.56 -15.54 13.97
C ILE A 61 -9.98 -16.21 15.29
N ALA A 62 -9.85 -17.53 15.40
CA ALA A 62 -10.18 -18.26 16.62
C ALA A 62 -9.36 -17.79 17.81
N GLN A 63 -8.04 -17.61 17.63
CA GLN A 63 -7.14 -17.08 18.64
C GLN A 63 -7.50 -15.65 19.03
N PHE A 64 -7.73 -14.78 18.05
CA PHE A 64 -8.10 -13.38 18.27
C PHE A 64 -9.39 -13.24 19.09
N MET A 65 -10.39 -14.09 18.82
CA MET A 65 -11.67 -14.06 19.52
C MET A 65 -11.68 -14.82 20.85
N GLY A 66 -10.61 -15.58 21.18
CA GLY A 66 -10.62 -16.50 22.32
C GLY A 66 -11.66 -17.62 22.20
N LEU A 67 -11.98 -18.04 20.96
CA LEU A 67 -12.99 -19.07 20.69
C LEU A 67 -12.37 -20.35 20.13
N SER A 68 -13.08 -21.47 20.24
CA SER A 68 -12.65 -22.72 19.61
C SER A 68 -12.67 -22.59 18.07
N PHE A 69 -11.69 -23.19 17.39
CA PHE A 69 -11.57 -23.18 15.92
C PHE A 69 -12.85 -23.65 15.20
N GLY A 70 -13.53 -24.66 15.74
CA GLY A 70 -14.77 -25.20 15.19
C GLY A 70 -16.04 -24.41 15.54
N SER A 71 -15.93 -23.27 16.23
CA SER A 71 -17.11 -22.49 16.64
C SER A 71 -17.79 -21.84 15.44
N TRP A 72 -19.11 -21.67 15.53
CA TRP A 72 -19.88 -21.03 14.46
C TRP A 72 -19.44 -19.57 14.18
N PRO A 73 -19.06 -18.72 15.17
CA PRO A 73 -18.64 -17.35 14.89
C PRO A 73 -17.35 -17.30 14.07
N VAL A 74 -16.37 -18.16 14.39
CA VAL A 74 -15.10 -18.26 13.65
C VAL A 74 -15.36 -18.65 12.19
N ARG A 75 -16.28 -19.59 11.94
CA ARG A 75 -16.66 -19.97 10.57
C ARG A 75 -17.32 -18.82 9.81
N VAL A 76 -18.26 -18.12 10.44
CA VAL A 76 -18.99 -17.02 9.81
C VAL A 76 -18.04 -15.87 9.49
N ILE A 77 -17.19 -15.47 10.43
CA ILE A 77 -16.22 -14.38 10.22
C ILE A 77 -15.18 -14.77 9.18
N GLY A 78 -14.58 -15.96 9.28
CA GLY A 78 -13.59 -16.42 8.32
C GLY A 78 -14.13 -16.52 6.89
N ASN A 79 -15.33 -17.07 6.71
CA ASN A 79 -15.98 -17.10 5.40
C ASN A 79 -16.37 -15.68 4.94
N GLY A 80 -16.81 -14.81 5.86
CA GLY A 80 -17.13 -13.42 5.57
C GLY A 80 -15.94 -12.64 5.01
N VAL A 81 -14.76 -12.77 5.64
CA VAL A 81 -13.50 -12.18 5.15
C VAL A 81 -13.17 -12.70 3.75
N PHE A 82 -13.23 -14.02 3.54
CA PHE A 82 -13.01 -14.62 2.21
C PHE A 82 -13.94 -14.03 1.13
N PHE A 83 -15.25 -13.97 1.40
CA PHE A 83 -16.20 -13.45 0.42
C PHE A 83 -16.01 -11.97 0.16
N LEU A 84 -15.66 -11.21 1.18
CA LEU A 84 -15.38 -9.79 1.05
C LEU A 84 -14.16 -9.54 0.15
N ASP A 85 -13.05 -10.24 0.41
CA ASP A 85 -11.84 -10.17 -0.40
C ASP A 85 -12.13 -10.56 -1.85
N LEU A 86 -12.96 -11.60 -2.06
CA LEU A 86 -13.37 -12.06 -3.38
C LEU A 86 -14.24 -11.02 -4.12
N ILE A 87 -15.17 -10.36 -3.42
CA ILE A 87 -16.00 -9.28 -3.99
C ILE A 87 -15.09 -8.13 -4.46
N MET A 88 -14.11 -7.76 -3.64
CA MET A 88 -13.14 -6.71 -3.97
C MET A 88 -12.27 -7.11 -5.16
N ALA A 89 -11.79 -8.35 -5.21
CA ALA A 89 -11.05 -8.90 -6.33
C ALA A 89 -11.86 -8.84 -7.64
N VAL A 90 -13.10 -9.34 -7.63
CA VAL A 90 -13.97 -9.36 -8.82
C VAL A 90 -14.30 -7.95 -9.29
N ALA A 91 -14.53 -7.00 -8.38
CA ALA A 91 -14.77 -5.61 -8.75
C ALA A 91 -13.54 -4.98 -9.40
N LEU A 92 -12.35 -5.20 -8.84
CA LEU A 92 -11.09 -4.70 -9.38
C LEU A 92 -10.74 -5.34 -10.73
N LEU A 93 -11.00 -6.63 -10.93
CA LEU A 93 -10.75 -7.31 -12.20
C LEU A 93 -11.75 -6.87 -13.28
N SER A 94 -13.04 -6.87 -12.96
CA SER A 94 -14.11 -6.59 -13.94
C SER A 94 -14.34 -5.11 -14.20
N GLY A 95 -14.08 -4.24 -13.22
CA GLY A 95 -14.41 -2.81 -13.25
C GLY A 95 -15.87 -2.51 -13.00
N ARG A 96 -16.65 -3.53 -12.64
CA ARG A 96 -18.06 -3.42 -12.27
C ARG A 96 -18.17 -3.37 -10.75
N GLY A 97 -19.15 -2.65 -10.24
CA GLY A 97 -19.37 -2.55 -8.79
C GLY A 97 -18.31 -1.76 -8.01
N MET A 98 -17.38 -1.06 -8.68
CA MET A 98 -16.26 -0.33 -8.06
C MET A 98 -16.68 0.62 -6.92
N ARG A 99 -17.88 1.23 -7.00
CA ARG A 99 -18.40 2.09 -5.92
C ARG A 99 -18.75 1.30 -4.66
N ALA A 100 -19.42 0.16 -4.81
CA ALA A 100 -19.75 -0.69 -3.68
C ALA A 100 -18.47 -1.30 -3.08
N ALA A 101 -17.57 -1.78 -3.95
CA ALA A 101 -16.26 -2.28 -3.54
C ALA A 101 -15.43 -1.22 -2.79
N LEU A 102 -15.47 0.05 -3.19
CA LEU A 102 -14.81 1.14 -2.47
C LEU A 102 -15.33 1.24 -1.04
N TRP A 103 -16.65 1.33 -0.84
CA TRP A 103 -17.22 1.47 0.50
C TRP A 103 -16.97 0.24 1.37
N LEU A 104 -17.18 -0.95 0.82
CA LEU A 104 -16.88 -2.20 1.51
C LEU A 104 -15.40 -2.30 1.90
N GLY A 105 -14.51 -1.98 0.96
CA GLY A 105 -13.07 -1.99 1.19
C GLY A 105 -12.62 -0.97 2.22
N VAL A 106 -13.13 0.26 2.16
CA VAL A 106 -12.82 1.31 3.15
C VAL A 106 -13.24 0.88 4.55
N VAL A 107 -14.48 0.41 4.72
CA VAL A 107 -14.98 -0.05 6.03
C VAL A 107 -14.15 -1.21 6.54
N TYR A 108 -13.91 -2.21 5.69
CA TYR A 108 -13.11 -3.38 6.05
C TYR A 108 -11.70 -3.05 6.46
N LEU A 109 -10.99 -2.24 5.65
CA LEU A 109 -9.61 -1.88 5.93
C LEU A 109 -9.51 -1.00 7.18
N ILE A 110 -10.49 -0.14 7.47
CA ILE A 110 -10.54 0.60 8.74
C ILE A 110 -10.75 -0.35 9.92
N VAL A 111 -11.66 -1.34 9.80
CA VAL A 111 -11.88 -2.35 10.85
C VAL A 111 -10.62 -3.19 11.07
N MET A 112 -9.94 -3.61 10.00
CA MET A 112 -8.66 -4.32 10.09
C MET A 112 -7.59 -3.44 10.74
N TRP A 113 -7.51 -2.17 10.36
CA TRP A 113 -6.51 -1.27 10.91
C TRP A 113 -6.70 -1.00 12.39
N VAL A 114 -7.91 -0.61 12.81
CA VAL A 114 -8.20 -0.19 14.18
C VAL A 114 -8.48 -1.39 15.08
N GLY A 115 -9.29 -2.33 14.62
CA GLY A 115 -9.78 -3.44 15.44
C GLY A 115 -8.83 -4.63 15.51
N VAL A 116 -8.10 -4.92 14.43
CA VAL A 116 -7.18 -6.08 14.38
C VAL A 116 -5.74 -5.65 14.62
N SER A 117 -5.27 -4.64 13.87
CA SER A 117 -3.90 -4.15 13.96
C SER A 117 -3.70 -3.12 15.06
N HIS A 118 -4.75 -2.70 15.79
CA HIS A 118 -4.67 -1.71 16.88
C HIS A 118 -3.95 -0.42 16.47
N THR A 119 -4.20 0.05 15.24
CA THR A 119 -3.54 1.20 14.56
C THR A 119 -2.08 1.00 14.16
N GLY A 120 -1.58 -0.23 14.30
CA GLY A 120 -0.17 -0.58 14.09
C GLY A 120 0.62 -0.55 15.40
N GLY A 121 1.93 -0.61 15.28
CA GLY A 121 2.82 -0.58 16.44
C GLY A 121 4.14 0.09 16.12
N PHE A 122 4.66 0.87 17.07
CA PHE A 122 6.00 1.43 17.01
C PHE A 122 6.82 0.84 18.16
N ASN A 123 7.14 -0.45 18.04
CA ASN A 123 7.97 -1.16 19.00
C ASN A 123 9.16 -1.79 18.27
N PRO A 124 10.31 -1.08 18.23
CA PRO A 124 11.50 -1.59 17.58
C PRO A 124 11.96 -2.93 18.14
N ALA A 125 11.91 -3.15 19.46
CA ALA A 125 12.34 -4.41 20.06
C ALA A 125 11.47 -5.61 19.64
N ALA A 126 10.21 -5.37 19.26
CA ALA A 126 9.28 -6.40 18.79
C ALA A 126 9.18 -6.46 17.25
N GLY A 127 10.00 -5.69 16.52
CA GLY A 127 9.92 -5.63 15.05
C GLY A 127 8.63 -5.04 14.51
N GLN A 128 7.91 -4.25 15.32
CA GLN A 128 6.75 -3.50 14.86
C GLN A 128 7.21 -2.18 14.27
N THR A 129 7.11 -2.06 12.95
CA THR A 129 7.75 -0.98 12.19
C THR A 129 6.77 -0.17 11.33
N ASP A 130 5.50 -0.57 11.27
CA ASP A 130 4.51 -0.01 10.35
C ASP A 130 3.18 0.30 11.07
N PRO A 131 2.33 1.17 10.48
CA PRO A 131 0.96 1.40 10.96
C PRO A 131 0.02 0.20 10.69
N GLY A 132 0.55 -0.98 10.35
CA GLY A 132 -0.18 -2.15 9.89
C GLY A 132 -0.37 -2.21 8.38
N ILE A 133 -0.91 -3.33 7.90
CA ILE A 133 -1.11 -3.60 6.47
C ILE A 133 -2.27 -2.85 5.83
N ALA A 134 -3.25 -2.45 6.63
CA ALA A 134 -4.48 -1.86 6.09
C ALA A 134 -4.32 -0.46 5.48
N PRO A 135 -3.54 0.49 6.05
CA PRO A 135 -3.33 1.81 5.46
C PRO A 135 -2.80 1.81 4.01
N PRO A 136 -1.74 1.05 3.65
CA PRO A 136 -1.31 0.94 2.25
C PRO A 136 -2.43 0.47 1.31
N TYR A 137 -3.15 -0.59 1.71
CA TYR A 137 -4.26 -1.11 0.92
C TYR A 137 -5.36 -0.07 0.75
N LEU A 138 -5.69 0.69 1.81
CA LEU A 138 -6.70 1.73 1.80
C LEU A 138 -6.33 2.85 0.83
N ILE A 139 -5.08 3.31 0.89
CA ILE A 139 -4.53 4.32 -0.01
C ILE A 139 -4.65 3.83 -1.46
N LEU A 140 -4.17 2.63 -1.77
CA LEU A 140 -4.21 2.09 -3.11
C LEU A 140 -5.65 1.87 -3.61
N PHE A 141 -6.58 1.49 -2.74
CA PHE A 141 -7.98 1.28 -3.10
C PHE A 141 -8.68 2.58 -3.50
N ILE A 142 -8.52 3.63 -2.69
CA ILE A 142 -9.05 4.97 -2.99
C ILE A 142 -8.39 5.52 -4.25
N LEU A 143 -7.07 5.38 -4.37
CA LEU A 143 -6.30 5.83 -5.52
C LEU A 143 -6.75 5.12 -6.81
N THR A 144 -6.89 3.80 -6.77
CA THR A 144 -7.37 2.97 -7.90
C THR A 144 -8.79 3.37 -8.30
N PHE A 145 -9.68 3.58 -7.33
CA PHE A 145 -11.03 4.05 -7.61
C PHE A 145 -11.03 5.44 -8.28
N ALA A 146 -10.22 6.37 -7.78
CA ALA A 146 -10.10 7.71 -8.36
C ALA A 146 -9.56 7.66 -9.80
N CYS A 147 -8.50 6.88 -10.05
CA CYS A 147 -7.96 6.65 -11.40
C CYS A 147 -8.99 5.98 -12.33
N TRP A 148 -9.72 4.96 -11.86
CA TRP A 148 -10.81 4.35 -12.61
C TRP A 148 -11.91 5.36 -12.95
N ARG A 149 -12.26 6.25 -12.02
CA ARG A 149 -13.26 7.30 -12.25
C ARG A 149 -12.80 8.31 -13.30
N LEU A 150 -11.52 8.67 -13.30
CA LEU A 150 -10.92 9.55 -14.32
C LEU A 150 -10.88 8.91 -15.71
N SER A 151 -10.83 7.58 -15.80
CA SER A 151 -10.82 6.83 -17.06
C SER A 151 -12.20 6.64 -17.71
N GLN A 152 -13.30 6.99 -17.02
CA GLN A 152 -14.65 6.80 -17.57
C GLN A 152 -15.07 7.94 -18.50
N ALA A 153 -15.71 7.59 -19.62
CA ALA A 153 -16.26 8.54 -20.60
C ALA A 153 -17.34 9.44 -19.96
N ALA A 154 -17.27 10.74 -20.23
CA ALA A 154 -18.13 11.73 -19.59
C ALA A 154 -19.40 12.04 -20.41
N PRO A 155 -20.62 11.91 -19.85
CA PRO A 155 -21.74 12.76 -20.24
C PRO A 155 -21.60 14.20 -19.70
N ALA A 156 -22.11 15.17 -20.44
CA ALA A 156 -21.54 16.52 -20.59
C ALA A 156 -21.55 17.50 -19.39
N ASN A 157 -22.25 17.26 -18.26
CA ASN A 157 -22.36 18.29 -17.19
C ASN A 157 -22.03 17.82 -15.75
N ASN A 158 -22.46 16.63 -15.31
CA ASN A 158 -22.24 16.18 -13.92
C ASN A 158 -20.82 15.62 -13.64
N ASN A 159 -19.95 15.55 -14.66
CA ASN A 159 -18.65 14.87 -14.55
C ASN A 159 -17.47 15.80 -14.25
N ALA A 160 -17.57 17.11 -14.47
CA ALA A 160 -16.46 18.03 -14.16
C ALA A 160 -16.15 18.03 -12.66
N VAL A 161 -17.17 18.19 -11.81
CA VAL A 161 -17.07 18.13 -10.34
C VAL A 161 -16.59 16.75 -9.88
N ALA A 162 -17.11 15.67 -10.46
CA ALA A 162 -16.70 14.32 -10.09
C ALA A 162 -15.23 14.02 -10.45
N GLN A 163 -14.72 14.56 -11.56
CA GLN A 163 -13.32 14.44 -11.93
C GLN A 163 -12.44 15.32 -11.05
N GLU A 164 -12.90 16.51 -10.66
CA GLU A 164 -12.22 17.37 -9.69
C GLU A 164 -12.06 16.67 -8.34
N HIS A 165 -13.14 16.07 -7.82
CA HIS A 165 -13.09 15.26 -6.61
C HIS A 165 -12.11 14.08 -6.74
N ALA A 166 -12.08 13.39 -7.87
CA ALA A 166 -11.11 12.31 -8.08
C ALA A 166 -9.66 12.81 -8.00
N ARG A 167 -9.35 14.00 -8.55
CA ARG A 167 -8.01 14.60 -8.46
C ARG A 167 -7.67 15.02 -7.02
N LEU A 168 -8.63 15.57 -6.27
CA LEU A 168 -8.46 15.86 -4.85
C LEU A 168 -8.15 14.61 -4.04
N TRP A 169 -8.86 13.51 -4.29
CA TRP A 169 -8.59 12.24 -3.64
C TRP A 169 -7.21 11.69 -4.00
N ILE A 170 -6.78 11.78 -5.26
CA ILE A 170 -5.41 11.40 -5.65
C ILE A 170 -4.37 12.19 -4.87
N HIS A 171 -4.57 13.50 -4.73
CA HIS A 171 -3.66 14.35 -3.95
C HIS A 171 -3.66 14.01 -2.47
N ALA A 172 -4.84 13.84 -1.86
CA ALA A 172 -4.97 13.41 -0.48
C ALA A 172 -4.27 12.05 -0.25
N MET A 173 -4.39 11.12 -1.19
CA MET A 173 -3.70 9.82 -1.12
C MET A 173 -2.19 9.97 -1.27
N ARG A 174 -1.70 10.94 -2.05
CA ARG A 174 -0.26 11.25 -2.10
C ARG A 174 0.25 11.73 -0.74
N LEU A 175 -0.47 12.65 -0.10
CA LEU A 175 -0.12 13.14 1.23
C LEU A 175 -0.17 12.03 2.27
N ALA A 176 -1.24 11.23 2.28
CA ALA A 176 -1.39 10.09 3.18
C ALA A 176 -0.24 9.08 3.01
N PHE A 177 0.13 8.78 1.76
CA PHE A 177 1.28 7.92 1.48
C PHE A 177 2.61 8.54 1.91
N GLY A 178 2.77 9.85 1.72
CA GLY A 178 3.95 10.58 2.21
C GLY A 178 4.08 10.57 3.74
N PHE A 179 2.96 10.69 4.47
CA PHE A 179 2.96 10.55 5.94
C PHE A 179 3.28 9.13 6.38
N LEU A 180 2.81 8.13 5.65
CA LEU A 180 3.14 6.75 5.94
C LEU A 180 4.63 6.45 5.66
N TRP A 181 5.23 7.00 4.61
CA TRP A 181 6.70 6.99 4.44
C TRP A 181 7.44 7.76 5.53
N ALA A 182 6.88 8.86 6.03
CA ALA A 182 7.47 9.60 7.15
C ALA A 182 7.48 8.77 8.43
N TRP A 183 6.42 7.99 8.66
CA TRP A 183 6.34 7.03 9.77
C TRP A 183 7.43 5.95 9.65
N ASP A 184 7.58 5.36 8.48
CA ASP A 184 8.61 4.35 8.22
C ASP A 184 10.01 4.95 8.44
N ALA A 185 10.25 6.18 7.97
CA ALA A 185 11.51 6.89 8.19
C ALA A 185 11.79 7.13 9.69
N LEU A 186 10.78 7.49 10.50
CA LEU A 186 10.93 7.63 11.95
C LEU A 186 11.41 6.33 12.59
N PHE A 187 10.90 5.19 12.13
CA PHE A 187 11.35 3.88 12.58
C PHE A 187 12.82 3.62 12.18
N LYS A 188 13.21 3.92 10.94
CA LYS A 188 14.59 3.72 10.48
C LYS A 188 15.61 4.59 11.21
N TRP A 189 15.22 5.77 11.67
CA TRP A 189 16.08 6.62 12.50
C TRP A 189 16.21 6.13 13.95
N HIS A 190 15.41 5.16 14.37
CA HIS A 190 15.48 4.64 15.73
C HIS A 190 16.83 3.94 15.98
N PRO A 191 17.56 4.25 17.08
CA PRO A 191 18.89 3.67 17.34
C PRO A 191 18.90 2.14 17.37
N TYR A 192 17.82 1.54 17.89
CA TYR A 192 17.66 0.09 17.91
C TYR A 192 17.65 -0.50 16.48
N TYR A 193 16.95 0.14 15.53
CA TYR A 193 16.95 -0.30 14.14
C TYR A 193 18.35 -0.26 13.54
N LEU A 194 19.04 0.89 13.68
CA LEU A 194 20.38 1.08 13.11
C LEU A 194 21.41 0.07 13.64
N THR A 195 21.28 -0.34 14.89
CA THR A 195 22.19 -1.29 15.56
C THR A 195 21.79 -2.76 15.40
N HIS A 196 20.52 -3.04 15.05
CA HIS A 196 19.98 -4.41 14.94
C HIS A 196 19.41 -4.73 13.55
N MET A 197 19.72 -3.93 12.52
CA MET A 197 19.19 -4.10 11.16
C MET A 197 19.35 -5.52 10.62
N VAL A 198 20.54 -6.12 10.77
CA VAL A 198 20.82 -7.50 10.33
C VAL A 198 19.95 -8.49 11.09
N ALA A 199 19.73 -8.29 12.39
CA ALA A 199 18.91 -9.19 13.19
C ALA A 199 17.46 -9.24 12.70
N TYR A 200 16.88 -8.14 12.21
CA TYR A 200 15.54 -8.16 11.60
C TYR A 200 15.51 -9.01 10.33
N LEU A 201 16.50 -8.87 9.46
CA LEU A 201 16.57 -9.63 8.21
C LEU A 201 16.83 -11.11 8.49
N THR A 202 17.70 -11.44 9.45
CA THR A 202 17.95 -12.83 9.85
C THR A 202 16.71 -13.46 10.49
N ALA A 203 16.01 -12.75 11.38
CA ALA A 203 14.78 -13.25 11.97
C ALA A 203 13.67 -13.52 10.93
N ALA A 204 13.64 -12.73 9.85
CA ALA A 204 12.72 -12.97 8.74
C ALA A 204 13.01 -14.28 7.99
N GLN A 205 14.26 -14.79 8.01
CA GLN A 205 14.65 -16.01 7.29
C GLN A 205 14.12 -17.30 7.89
N ASP A 206 13.89 -17.36 9.22
CA ASP A 206 13.63 -18.60 9.95
C ASP A 206 12.38 -19.36 9.47
N ALA A 207 11.43 -18.65 8.84
CA ALA A 207 10.18 -19.21 8.32
C ALA A 207 10.15 -19.36 6.78
N LEU A 208 11.27 -19.10 6.08
CA LEU A 208 11.30 -19.03 4.63
C LEU A 208 11.79 -20.34 3.97
N PRO A 209 11.34 -20.66 2.73
CA PRO A 209 11.87 -21.78 1.97
C PRO A 209 13.34 -21.57 1.63
N GLY A 210 14.09 -22.66 1.47
CA GLY A 210 15.55 -22.61 1.29
C GLY A 210 16.06 -21.71 0.16
N TRP A 211 15.31 -21.52 -0.93
CA TRP A 211 15.70 -20.61 -2.01
C TRP A 211 15.52 -19.14 -1.63
N VAL A 212 14.45 -18.79 -0.90
CA VAL A 212 14.21 -17.41 -0.41
C VAL A 212 15.21 -17.09 0.69
N ALA A 213 15.43 -18.03 1.61
CA ALA A 213 16.44 -17.88 2.66
C ALA A 213 17.84 -17.64 2.08
N THR A 214 18.21 -18.37 1.00
CA THR A 214 19.47 -18.15 0.26
C THR A 214 19.52 -16.76 -0.37
N TYR A 215 18.43 -16.30 -0.99
CA TYR A 215 18.32 -14.97 -1.58
C TYR A 215 18.51 -13.87 -0.51
N ASP A 216 17.85 -14.00 0.64
CA ASP A 216 18.00 -13.05 1.74
C ASP A 216 19.39 -13.09 2.36
N GLN A 217 20.00 -14.28 2.44
CA GLN A 217 21.36 -14.43 2.95
C GLN A 217 22.36 -13.67 2.07
N MET A 218 22.16 -13.67 0.75
CA MET A 218 22.97 -12.85 -0.16
C MET A 218 22.89 -11.37 0.22
N TRP A 219 21.69 -10.84 0.47
CA TRP A 219 21.51 -9.44 0.89
C TRP A 219 22.14 -9.15 2.25
N ILE A 220 21.94 -10.04 3.23
CA ILE A 220 22.57 -9.92 4.56
C ILE A 220 24.10 -9.86 4.44
N ASN A 221 24.70 -10.68 3.58
CA ASN A 221 26.14 -10.66 3.34
C ASN A 221 26.59 -9.33 2.73
N VAL A 222 25.85 -8.79 1.74
CA VAL A 222 26.14 -7.47 1.15
C VAL A 222 26.04 -6.37 2.21
N ILE A 223 24.99 -6.37 3.02
CA ILE A 223 24.78 -5.38 4.10
C ILE A 223 25.90 -5.46 5.14
N SER A 224 26.28 -6.68 5.53
CA SER A 224 27.35 -6.91 6.52
C SER A 224 28.71 -6.46 5.97
N PHE A 225 28.96 -6.65 4.67
CA PHE A 225 30.18 -6.20 4.01
C PHE A 225 30.27 -4.67 3.90
N VAL A 226 29.18 -4.00 3.52
CA VAL A 226 29.13 -2.53 3.41
C VAL A 226 29.15 -1.85 4.79
N GLY A 227 28.55 -2.48 5.79
CA GLY A 227 28.38 -1.96 7.13
C GLY A 227 26.90 -1.76 7.48
N PRO A 228 26.33 -2.54 8.41
CA PRO A 228 24.90 -2.50 8.74
C PRO A 228 24.38 -1.11 9.12
N VAL A 229 25.14 -0.38 9.94
CA VAL A 229 24.78 0.98 10.38
C VAL A 229 24.74 1.95 9.19
N LEU A 230 25.73 1.87 8.29
CA LEU A 230 25.77 2.72 7.10
C LEU A 230 24.58 2.45 6.20
N VAL A 231 24.28 1.19 5.91
CA VAL A 231 23.10 0.82 5.11
C VAL A 231 21.81 1.26 5.80
N GLY A 232 21.70 1.09 7.12
CA GLY A 232 20.55 1.55 7.90
C GLY A 232 20.33 3.07 7.81
N VAL A 233 21.41 3.87 7.89
CA VAL A 233 21.36 5.33 7.72
C VAL A 233 20.98 5.72 6.29
N LEU A 234 21.53 5.04 5.28
CA LEU A 234 21.17 5.30 3.87
C LEU A 234 19.71 4.97 3.59
N ALA A 235 19.19 3.88 4.16
CA ALA A 235 17.77 3.56 4.13
C ALA A 235 16.96 4.69 4.78
N ALA A 236 17.27 5.08 6.03
CA ALA A 236 16.56 6.14 6.74
C ALA A 236 16.54 7.47 5.97
N LEU A 237 17.66 7.87 5.37
CA LEU A 237 17.76 9.05 4.52
C LEU A 237 16.87 8.94 3.27
N LEU A 238 16.89 7.78 2.60
CA LEU A 238 16.06 7.55 1.42
C LEU A 238 14.57 7.66 1.77
N GLU A 239 14.12 6.98 2.82
CA GLU A 239 12.71 7.03 3.26
C GLU A 239 12.29 8.46 3.63
N THR A 240 13.17 9.21 4.31
CA THR A 240 12.95 10.62 4.65
C THR A 240 12.77 11.49 3.41
N VAL A 241 13.62 11.30 2.39
CA VAL A 241 13.56 12.06 1.14
C VAL A 241 12.32 11.68 0.32
N LEU A 242 11.93 10.41 0.30
CA LEU A 242 10.69 9.94 -0.32
C LEU A 242 9.46 10.57 0.36
N ALA A 243 9.40 10.53 1.70
CA ALA A 243 8.33 11.14 2.48
C ALA A 243 8.20 12.65 2.18
N TRP A 244 9.31 13.37 2.25
CA TRP A 244 9.37 14.80 1.94
C TRP A 244 8.89 15.09 0.50
N SER A 245 9.31 14.28 -0.46
CA SER A 245 8.90 14.43 -1.87
C SER A 245 7.41 14.24 -2.07
N LEU A 246 6.82 13.21 -1.45
CA LEU A 246 5.39 12.91 -1.54
C LEU A 246 4.54 14.00 -0.87
N ILE A 247 4.96 14.49 0.30
CA ILE A 247 4.26 15.54 1.04
C ILE A 247 4.34 16.87 0.28
N THR A 248 5.54 17.28 -0.13
CA THR A 248 5.75 18.60 -0.77
C THR A 248 5.42 18.62 -2.25
N GLY A 249 5.35 17.47 -2.92
CA GLY A 249 5.25 17.36 -4.37
C GLY A 249 6.55 17.67 -5.13
N LYS A 250 7.67 17.92 -4.43
CA LYS A 250 8.96 18.27 -5.05
C LYS A 250 9.73 17.01 -5.46
N LEU A 251 10.49 17.08 -6.57
CA LEU A 251 11.34 15.99 -7.08
C LEU A 251 10.63 14.64 -7.39
N MET A 252 9.30 14.61 -7.39
CA MET A 252 8.52 13.38 -7.61
C MET A 252 8.93 12.62 -8.87
N ARG A 253 9.31 13.34 -9.95
CA ARG A 253 9.77 12.73 -11.20
C ARG A 253 10.93 11.74 -11.01
N TRP A 254 11.85 12.05 -10.11
CA TRP A 254 13.03 11.22 -9.86
C TRP A 254 12.78 10.23 -8.73
N LEU A 255 12.03 10.66 -7.71
CA LEU A 255 11.86 9.89 -6.49
C LEU A 255 10.74 8.84 -6.58
N LEU A 256 9.73 9.01 -7.44
CA LEU A 256 8.71 7.98 -7.65
C LEU A 256 9.28 6.64 -8.16
N PRO A 257 10.10 6.58 -9.24
CA PRO A 257 10.68 5.31 -9.67
C PRO A 257 11.66 4.73 -8.65
N ILE A 258 12.43 5.56 -7.95
CA ILE A 258 13.34 5.12 -6.88
C ILE A 258 12.52 4.48 -5.74
N GLY A 259 11.45 5.14 -5.29
CA GLY A 259 10.56 4.60 -4.27
C GLY A 259 9.89 3.30 -4.69
N GLY A 260 9.45 3.19 -5.95
CA GLY A 260 8.89 1.96 -6.50
C GLY A 260 9.88 0.80 -6.49
N ILE A 261 11.11 1.01 -6.96
CA ILE A 261 12.18 -0.01 -6.94
C ILE A 261 12.56 -0.36 -5.50
N TYR A 262 12.72 0.64 -4.64
CA TYR A 262 13.08 0.44 -3.24
C TYR A 262 12.02 -0.39 -2.50
N SER A 263 10.74 -0.12 -2.77
CA SER A 263 9.63 -0.92 -2.23
C SER A 263 9.68 -2.37 -2.71
N LEU A 264 10.05 -2.63 -3.97
CA LEU A 264 10.24 -4.00 -4.46
C LEU A 264 11.43 -4.71 -3.79
N VAL A 265 12.51 -3.99 -3.49
CA VAL A 265 13.65 -4.55 -2.73
C VAL A 265 13.23 -4.93 -1.32
N ILE A 266 12.46 -4.08 -0.63
CA ILE A 266 11.91 -4.41 0.70
C ILE A 266 10.99 -5.64 0.60
N TRP A 267 10.09 -5.65 -0.38
CA TRP A 267 9.15 -6.76 -0.58
C TRP A 267 9.86 -8.09 -0.83
N SER A 268 10.91 -8.10 -1.66
CA SER A 268 11.66 -9.33 -1.94
C SER A 268 12.53 -9.80 -0.78
N THR A 269 12.93 -8.90 0.12
CA THR A 269 13.81 -9.20 1.26
C THR A 269 13.03 -9.32 2.56
N ALA A 270 12.78 -8.20 3.23
CA ALA A 270 12.13 -8.16 4.55
C ALA A 270 10.72 -8.81 4.57
N GLU A 271 10.01 -8.86 3.44
CA GLU A 271 8.71 -9.53 3.34
C GLU A 271 8.76 -10.89 2.61
N GLY A 272 9.93 -11.33 2.16
CA GLY A 272 10.12 -12.63 1.51
C GLY A 272 9.23 -12.87 0.30
N PHE A 273 8.91 -11.86 -0.51
CA PHE A 273 7.93 -11.92 -1.61
C PHE A 273 6.47 -12.13 -1.19
N GLY A 274 6.13 -12.04 0.11
CA GLY A 274 4.75 -12.05 0.60
C GLY A 274 3.99 -13.36 0.38
N ALA A 275 4.68 -14.46 0.08
CA ALA A 275 4.03 -15.75 -0.19
C ALA A 275 3.72 -16.53 1.11
N PRO A 276 2.77 -17.47 1.07
CA PRO A 276 2.32 -18.20 2.25
C PRO A 276 3.18 -19.45 2.47
N TYR A 277 4.40 -19.27 2.96
CA TYR A 277 5.40 -20.34 3.01
C TYR A 277 5.20 -21.38 4.12
N THR A 278 4.35 -21.10 5.10
CA THR A 278 4.10 -22.05 6.19
C THR A 278 3.14 -23.15 5.74
N ALA A 279 3.23 -24.34 6.36
CA ALA A 279 2.33 -25.47 6.08
C ALA A 279 0.83 -25.13 6.33
N LEU A 280 0.55 -24.09 7.13
CA LEU A 280 -0.80 -23.59 7.37
C LEU A 280 -1.26 -22.57 6.31
N GLY A 281 -0.37 -22.15 5.41
CA GLY A 281 -0.63 -21.15 4.38
C GLY A 281 -0.64 -19.71 4.91
N GLN A 282 0.18 -19.41 5.92
CA GLN A 282 0.36 -18.05 6.45
C GLN A 282 1.41 -17.29 5.63
N THR A 283 1.06 -16.08 5.20
CA THR A 283 2.01 -15.03 4.86
C THR A 283 2.55 -14.43 6.16
N GLY A 284 3.75 -13.85 6.12
CA GLY A 284 4.37 -13.20 7.28
C GLY A 284 3.67 -11.93 7.77
N MET A 285 2.43 -11.68 7.33
CA MET A 285 1.71 -10.41 7.49
C MET A 285 0.34 -10.61 8.13
N THR A 286 -0.09 -9.66 8.96
CA THR A 286 -1.41 -9.66 9.60
C THR A 286 -2.52 -9.80 8.55
N GLY A 287 -3.49 -10.69 8.80
CA GLY A 287 -4.60 -10.94 7.88
C GLY A 287 -4.24 -11.80 6.66
N ASN A 288 -3.05 -12.41 6.62
CA ASN A 288 -2.64 -13.33 5.56
C ASN A 288 -2.57 -12.68 4.16
N MET A 289 -2.23 -11.40 4.09
CA MET A 289 -2.22 -10.60 2.87
C MET A 289 -0.84 -10.62 2.17
N PHE A 290 -0.78 -10.21 0.90
CA PHE A 290 0.40 -10.29 0.02
C PHE A 290 1.63 -9.43 0.41
N GLY A 291 1.56 -8.56 1.42
CA GLY A 291 2.67 -7.70 1.85
C GLY A 291 2.48 -6.20 1.63
N ASN A 292 3.12 -5.37 2.45
CA ASN A 292 2.97 -3.91 2.47
C ASN A 292 3.79 -3.25 1.37
N ALA A 293 5.04 -3.68 1.24
CA ALA A 293 5.99 -3.07 0.31
C ALA A 293 5.60 -3.33 -1.16
N ALA A 294 4.96 -4.46 -1.46
CA ALA A 294 4.35 -4.68 -2.79
C ALA A 294 3.26 -3.64 -3.12
N ILE A 295 2.42 -3.30 -2.13
CA ILE A 295 1.38 -2.28 -2.29
C ILE A 295 1.98 -0.89 -2.42
N TYR A 296 3.06 -0.59 -1.69
CA TYR A 296 3.81 0.66 -1.85
C TYR A 296 4.33 0.81 -3.28
N ALA A 297 4.91 -0.24 -3.85
CA ALA A 297 5.37 -0.24 -5.23
C ALA A 297 4.24 0.08 -6.21
N LEU A 298 3.06 -0.54 -6.04
CA LEU A 298 1.88 -0.24 -6.86
C LEU A 298 1.38 1.19 -6.70
N ILE A 299 1.43 1.76 -5.50
CA ILE A 299 1.09 3.18 -5.26
C ILE A 299 2.06 4.08 -6.02
N PHE A 300 3.38 3.82 -5.93
CA PHE A 300 4.38 4.55 -6.71
C PHE A 300 4.14 4.46 -8.21
N PHE A 301 3.90 3.25 -8.75
CA PHE A 301 3.61 3.05 -10.16
C PHE A 301 2.32 3.76 -10.59
N THR A 302 1.31 3.80 -9.73
CA THR A 302 0.09 4.56 -9.98
C THR A 302 0.36 6.07 -10.02
N PHE A 303 1.16 6.61 -9.10
CA PHE A 303 1.57 8.00 -9.16
C PHE A 303 2.43 8.31 -10.39
N MET A 304 3.32 7.42 -10.81
CA MET A 304 4.08 7.58 -12.06
C MET A 304 3.13 7.71 -13.26
N ALA A 305 2.08 6.89 -13.31
CA ALA A 305 1.05 6.99 -14.35
C ALA A 305 0.23 8.29 -14.25
N VAL A 306 -0.15 8.73 -13.04
CA VAL A 306 -0.87 9.99 -12.80
C VAL A 306 -0.04 11.20 -13.27
N TYR A 307 1.23 11.25 -12.87
CA TYR A 307 2.15 12.36 -13.14
C TYR A 307 2.94 12.24 -14.45
N ARG A 308 2.54 11.30 -15.33
CA ARG A 308 3.08 11.10 -16.70
C ARG A 308 4.58 10.88 -16.75
N TRP A 309 5.06 9.92 -15.96
CA TRP A 309 6.44 9.46 -16.01
C TRP A 309 6.57 8.19 -16.87
N PRO A 310 7.56 8.10 -17.77
CA PRO A 310 8.39 9.21 -18.28
C PRO A 310 7.57 10.13 -19.21
N LYS A 311 7.97 11.40 -19.34
CA LYS A 311 7.33 12.31 -20.30
C LYS A 311 7.44 11.69 -21.71
N PRO A 312 6.41 11.77 -22.56
CA PRO A 312 6.57 11.54 -23.98
C PRO A 312 7.71 12.42 -24.48
N ILE A 313 8.63 11.86 -25.27
CA ILE A 313 9.61 12.67 -25.99
C ILE A 313 8.80 13.59 -26.87
N THR A 314 8.71 14.86 -26.51
CA THR A 314 8.26 15.89 -27.44
C THR A 314 9.33 15.94 -28.51
N ALA A 315 9.06 15.33 -29.66
CA ALA A 315 9.79 15.66 -30.87
C ALA A 315 9.53 17.16 -31.10
N SER A 316 10.49 17.99 -30.70
CA SER A 316 10.55 19.37 -31.17
C SER A 316 10.80 19.29 -32.67
N VAL A 317 9.75 19.54 -33.44
CA VAL A 317 9.87 19.94 -34.85
C VAL A 317 10.05 21.45 -34.88
#